data_AF-A0A537CKC0-F1
#
_entry.id   AF-A0A537CKC0-F1
#
_cell.length_a   1.000
_cell.length_b   1.000
_cell.length_c   1.000
_cell.angle_alpha   90.00
_cell.angle_beta   90.00
_cell.angle_gamma   90.00
#
_symmetry.space_group_name_H-M   'P 1'
#
loop_
_entity.id
_entity.type
_entity.pdbx_description
1 polymer ?
#
loop_
_entity_poly.entity_id
_entity_poly.type
_entity_poly.pdbx_seq_one_letter_code
_entity_poly.pdbx_strand_id
1 'polypeptide(L)'
;ALVPLNPHTLSARPVSVSDRMMIEIVLVRALDARAHFDGFALADMQQGDRLLLKRSADAVRFVHPPGYSYFATLREKLRWSEVLEKNRDLE
;
A
#
# COMPACT_ATOMS: atom_id res chain seq x y z
N ALA A 1 6.49 0.68 -2.46
CA ALA A 1 7.19 1.35 -1.35
C ALA A 1 7.03 0.52 -0.10
N LEU A 2 8.03 0.52 0.78
CA LEU A 2 7.93 -0.03 2.13
C LEU A 2 7.50 1.10 3.06
N VAL A 3 6.37 0.91 3.74
CA VAL A 3 5.77 1.91 4.62
C VAL A 3 5.64 1.30 6.01
N PRO A 4 6.41 1.73 7.00
CA PRO A 4 6.24 1.27 8.37
C PRO A 4 4.93 1.80 8.95
N LEU A 5 4.17 0.94 9.60
CA LEU A 5 2.92 1.32 10.28
C LEU A 5 3.22 1.59 11.76
N ASN A 6 2.89 2.81 12.22
CA ASN A 6 3.08 3.26 13.59
C ASN A 6 4.45 2.90 14.22
N PRO A 7 5.58 3.21 13.53
CA PRO A 7 6.89 2.88 14.04
C PRO A 7 7.21 3.66 15.33
N HIS A 8 7.84 3.00 16.29
CA HIS A 8 8.30 3.63 17.53
C HIS A 8 9.58 4.48 17.36
N THR A 9 10.11 4.60 16.14
CA THR A 9 11.24 5.49 15.81
C THR A 9 10.76 6.70 15.02
N LEU A 10 11.23 7.89 15.39
CA LEU A 10 10.83 9.15 14.74
C LEU A 10 11.41 9.32 13.33
N SER A 11 12.44 8.56 13.00
CA SER A 11 13.16 8.59 11.72
C SER A 11 12.63 7.59 10.69
N ALA A 12 11.69 6.70 11.06
CA ALA A 12 11.07 5.80 10.12
C ALA A 12 10.28 6.57 9.06
N ARG A 13 10.59 6.31 7.79
CA ARG A 13 9.99 6.97 6.62
C ARG A 13 9.67 5.94 5.54
N PRO A 14 8.68 6.20 4.67
CA PRO A 14 8.47 5.41 3.47
C PRO A 14 9.75 5.34 2.62
N VAL A 15 10.05 4.14 2.10
CA VAL A 15 11.19 3.93 1.19
C VAL A 15 10.71 3.27 -0.10
N SER A 16 11.09 3.84 -1.24
CA SER A 16 10.88 3.20 -2.54
C SER A 16 12.12 2.41 -2.92
N VAL A 17 11.92 1.14 -3.26
CA VAL A 17 12.97 0.23 -3.72
C VAL A 17 12.60 -0.30 -5.11
N SER A 18 13.61 -0.74 -5.87
CA SER A 18 13.35 -1.39 -7.17
C SER A 18 12.56 -2.69 -6.97
N ASP A 19 11.64 -2.95 -7.89
CA ASP A 19 10.87 -4.19 -7.97
C ASP A 19 11.71 -5.42 -8.33
N ARG A 20 12.96 -5.23 -8.77
CA ARG A 20 13.92 -6.32 -9.04
C ARG A 20 14.60 -6.85 -7.78
N MET A 21 14.47 -6.15 -6.65
CA MET A 21 15.08 -6.55 -5.39
C MET A 21 14.25 -7.61 -4.68
N MET A 22 14.93 -8.48 -3.95
CA MET A 22 14.30 -9.31 -2.93
C MET A 22 14.27 -8.52 -1.62
N ILE A 23 13.11 -8.48 -0.98
CA ILE A 23 12.92 -7.87 0.33
C ILE A 23 12.77 -9.00 1.34
N GLU A 24 13.50 -8.92 2.43
CA GLU A 24 13.38 -9.85 3.54
C GLU A 24 12.96 -9.09 4.80
N ILE A 25 11.92 -9.59 5.47
CA ILE A 25 11.47 -9.09 6.77
C ILE A 25 11.59 -10.23 7.78
N VAL A 26 12.39 -10.01 8.82
CA VAL A 26 12.60 -11.00 9.89
C VAL A 26 11.76 -10.61 11.10
N LEU A 27 10.95 -11.54 11.58
CA LEU A 27 10.13 -11.31 12.76
C LEU A 27 10.94 -11.53 14.03
N VAL A 28 11.50 -10.45 14.56
CA VAL A 28 12.35 -10.51 15.76
C VAL A 28 11.53 -10.73 17.04
N ARG A 29 10.32 -10.15 17.13
CA ARG A 29 9.42 -10.30 18.29
C ARG A 29 7.99 -9.93 17.91
N ALA A 30 7.02 -10.77 18.30
CA ALA A 30 5.59 -10.47 18.26
C ALA A 30 4.81 -11.42 19.20
N LEU A 31 3.57 -11.05 19.53
CA LEU A 31 2.63 -11.90 20.27
C LEU A 31 1.67 -12.65 19.34
N ASP A 32 1.05 -11.95 18.39
CA ASP A 32 0.16 -12.50 17.35
C ASP A 32 0.44 -11.74 16.05
N ALA A 33 1.45 -12.19 15.30
CA ALA A 33 1.82 -11.59 14.02
C ALA A 33 1.23 -12.41 12.88
N ARG A 34 0.69 -11.70 11.88
CA ARG A 34 0.15 -12.31 10.66
C ARG A 34 0.57 -11.52 9.44
N ALA A 35 0.84 -12.24 8.35
CA ALA A 35 1.03 -11.64 7.05
C ALA A 35 -0.31 -11.62 6.29
N HIS A 36 -0.71 -10.42 5.87
CA HIS A 36 -1.89 -10.20 5.05
C HIS A 36 -1.47 -9.85 3.63
N PHE A 37 -2.14 -10.45 2.64
CA PHE A 37 -1.94 -10.14 1.22
C PHE A 37 -3.30 -9.78 0.62
N ASP A 38 -3.37 -8.61 -0.01
CA ASP A 38 -4.62 -8.04 -0.57
C ASP A 38 -5.82 -8.03 0.41
N GLY A 39 -5.54 -7.88 1.71
CA GLY A 39 -6.55 -7.83 2.78
C GLY A 39 -6.86 -9.18 3.44
N PHE A 40 -6.37 -10.30 2.89
CA PHE A 40 -6.60 -11.63 3.45
C PHE A 40 -5.42 -12.08 4.31
N ALA A 41 -5.69 -12.54 5.54
CA ALA A 41 -4.69 -13.18 6.38
C ALA A 41 -4.38 -14.56 5.81
N LEU A 42 -3.13 -14.78 5.42
CA LEU A 42 -2.72 -16.03 4.75
C LEU A 42 -1.61 -16.78 5.48
N ALA A 43 -0.94 -16.14 6.44
CA ALA A 43 0.10 -16.79 7.23
C ALA A 43 0.18 -16.22 8.64
N ASP A 44 0.06 -17.09 9.64
CA ASP A 44 0.50 -16.80 10.99
C ASP A 44 2.03 -16.80 11.02
N MET A 45 2.63 -15.88 11.78
CA MET A 45 4.07 -15.71 11.87
C MET A 45 4.56 -15.89 13.29
N GLN A 46 5.64 -16.66 13.42
CA GLN A 46 6.34 -16.91 14.68
C GLN A 46 7.67 -16.16 14.75
N GLN A 47 8.16 -15.98 15.98
CA GLN A 47 9.45 -15.36 16.21
C GLN A 47 10.56 -16.15 15.48
N GLY A 48 11.39 -15.45 14.72
CA GLY A 48 12.44 -16.04 13.88
C GLY A 48 12.02 -16.29 12.43
N ASP A 49 10.73 -16.20 12.11
CA ASP A 49 10.26 -16.35 10.73
C ASP A 49 10.78 -15.23 9.82
N ARG A 50 10.89 -15.58 8.54
CA ARG A 50 11.41 -14.71 7.48
C ARG A 50 10.36 -14.61 6.38
N LEU A 51 9.86 -13.39 6.15
CA LEU A 51 9.00 -13.09 5.02
C LEU A 51 9.86 -12.60 3.84
N LEU A 52 9.88 -13.39 2.77
CA LEU A 52 10.60 -13.06 1.53
C LEU A 52 9.60 -12.55 0.48
N LEU A 53 9.77 -11.29 0.06
CA LEU A 53 9.00 -10.68 -1.00
C LEU A 53 9.86 -10.51 -2.25
N LYS A 54 9.32 -10.93 -3.39
CA LYS A 54 9.91 -10.72 -4.71
C LYS A 54 8.81 -10.40 -5.71
N ARG A 55 9.16 -9.72 -6.81
CA ARG A 55 8.25 -9.57 -7.94
C ARG A 55 7.85 -10.96 -8.48
N SER A 56 6.56 -11.17 -8.67
CA SER A 56 6.03 -12.37 -9.32
C SER A 56 6.43 -12.42 -10.80
N ALA A 57 6.62 -13.63 -11.32
CA ALA A 57 6.76 -13.83 -12.77
C ALA A 57 5.43 -13.56 -13.50
N ASP A 58 4.32 -13.79 -12.81
CA ASP A 58 2.97 -13.58 -13.33
C ASP A 58 2.47 -12.18 -12.98
N ALA A 59 1.90 -11.49 -13.97
CA ALA A 59 1.34 -10.16 -13.82
C ALA A 59 -0.16 -10.17 -14.14
N VAL A 60 -0.94 -9.48 -13.31
CA VAL A 60 -2.37 -9.28 -13.55
C VAL A 60 -2.55 -8.29 -14.70
N ARG A 61 -3.40 -8.64 -15.67
CA ARG A 61 -3.78 -7.76 -16.77
C ARG A 61 -5.16 -7.14 -16.49
N PHE A 62 -5.19 -5.83 -16.37
CA PHE A 62 -6.43 -5.07 -16.20
C PHE A 62 -6.96 -4.60 -17.56
N VAL A 63 -8.29 -4.54 -17.68
CA VAL A 63 -8.98 -3.94 -18.83
C VAL A 63 -9.29 -2.49 -18.50
N HIS A 64 -8.90 -1.57 -19.38
CA HIS A 64 -9.20 -0.15 -19.27
C HIS A 64 -10.26 0.23 -20.30
N PRO A 65 -11.40 0.81 -19.89
CA PRO A 65 -12.41 1.28 -20.84
C PRO A 65 -11.90 2.47 -21.67
N PRO A 66 -12.50 2.75 -22.85
CA PRO A 66 -12.20 3.96 -23.62
C PRO A 66 -12.33 5.22 -22.74
N GLY A 67 -11.34 6.12 -22.83
CA GLY A 67 -11.29 7.34 -22.02
C GLY A 67 -10.78 7.16 -20.58
N TYR A 68 -10.32 5.96 -20.19
CA TYR A 68 -9.70 5.74 -18.88
C TYR A 68 -8.51 6.70 -18.65
N SER A 69 -8.49 7.34 -17.47
CA SER A 69 -7.39 8.18 -17.01
C SER A 69 -7.13 7.93 -15.53
N TYR A 70 -5.96 7.37 -15.23
CA TYR A 70 -5.52 7.08 -13.87
C TYR A 70 -5.60 8.32 -12.95
N PHE A 71 -5.10 9.47 -13.42
CA PHE A 71 -5.10 10.70 -12.62
C PHE A 71 -6.48 11.33 -12.48
N ALA A 72 -7.39 11.13 -13.45
CA ALA A 72 -8.78 11.57 -13.28
C ALA A 72 -9.47 10.78 -12.15
N THR A 73 -9.30 9.45 -12.16
CA THR A 73 -9.82 8.59 -11.08
C THR A 73 -9.23 8.94 -9.71
N LEU A 74 -7.93 9.23 -9.63
CA LEU A 74 -7.32 9.66 -8.37
C LEU A 74 -7.91 10.98 -7.85
N ARG A 75 -8.09 11.97 -8.73
CA ARG A 75 -8.66 13.27 -8.34
C ARG A 75 -10.07 13.12 -7.78
N GLU A 76 -10.91 12.36 -8.47
CA GLU A 76 -12.28 12.07 -8.03
C GLU A 76 -12.29 11.34 -6.68
N LYS A 77 -11.53 10.25 -6.54
CA LYS A 77 -11.55 9.42 -5.33
C LYS A 77 -10.95 10.09 -4.11
N LEU A 78 -9.88 10.86 -4.29
CA LEU A 78 -9.18 11.54 -3.19
C LEU A 78 -9.65 12.99 -3.00
N ARG A 79 -10.60 13.46 -3.82
CA ARG A 79 -11.07 14.86 -3.86
C ARG A 79 -9.89 15.84 -4.03
N TRP A 80 -8.86 15.42 -4.78
CA TRP A 80 -7.64 16.21 -4.94
C TRP A 80 -7.89 17.43 -5.83
N SER A 81 -7.52 18.61 -5.31
CA SER A 81 -7.65 19.91 -5.98
C SER A 81 -9.08 20.35 -6.26
N GLU A 82 -10.06 19.82 -5.52
CA GLU A 82 -11.40 20.37 -5.55
C GLU A 82 -11.43 21.74 -4.86
N VAL A 83 -12.05 22.70 -5.55
CA VAL A 83 -12.44 23.97 -4.94
C VAL A 83 -13.76 23.70 -4.21
N LEU A 84 -13.75 23.83 -2.89
CA LEU A 84 -14.98 23.89 -2.13
C LEU A 84 -15.70 25.18 -2.53
N GLU A 85 -16.74 25.08 -3.35
CA GLU A 85 -17.66 26.18 -3.65
C GLU A 85 -18.20 26.71 -2.31
N LYS A 86 -17.75 27.90 -1.89
CA LYS A 86 -18.35 28.64 -0.78
C LYS A 86 -19.60 29.30 -1.31
N ASN A 87 -20.75 28.90 -0.75
CA ASN A 87 -22.10 29.45 -0.93
C ASN A 87 -22.92 28.82 -2.06
N ARG A 88 -23.70 27.79 -1.69
CA ARG A 88 -24.90 27.41 -2.42
C ARG A 88 -26.09 27.28 -1.47
N ASP A 89 -26.25 28.24 -0.57
CA ASP A 89 -27.45 28.42 0.27
C ASP A 89 -27.73 29.92 0.43
N LEU A 90 -28.12 30.57 -0.67
CA LEU A 90 -28.85 31.85 -0.66
C LEU A 90 -29.86 31.81 -1.83
N GLU A 91 -30.88 30.97 -1.67
CA GLU A 91 -32.23 31.22 -2.19
C GLU A 91 -33.22 30.90 -1.07
#